data_AF-A0A8B8F6T9-F1
#
_entry.id   AF-A0A8B8F6T9-F1
#
_cell.length_a   1.000
_cell.length_b   1.000
_cell.length_c   1.000
_cell.angle_alpha   90.00
_cell.angle_beta   90.00
_cell.angle_gamma   90.00
#
_symmetry.space_group_name_H-M   'P 1'
#
loop_
_entity.id
_entity.type
_entity.pdbx_description
1 polymer ?
#
loop_
_entity_poly.entity_id
_entity_poly.type
_entity_poly.pdbx_seq_one_letter_code
_entity_poly.pdbx_strand_id
1 'polypeptide(L)'
;MKWKDKRDVLMLSTKHKDNLIETTNKRGQKLFKPKMIMDYNKAKGFVDISDLRSSYHSPLRRSLKWYRKVAFEILLNTSLLNALTLFNTVTGNKMGVVEFRENIIQVLLMKANIPMIPKSTGGEIHKIVNSKRGRCSNCYFEM
;
A
#
# COMPACT_ATOMS: atom_id res chain seq x y z
N MET A 1 -3.74 -9.04 33.25
CA MET A 1 -4.29 -7.82 33.90
C MET A 1 -5.75 -7.64 33.51
N LYS A 2 -6.62 -7.31 34.47
CA LYS A 2 -8.00 -6.88 34.23
C LYS A 2 -8.13 -5.41 34.65
N TRP A 3 -8.51 -4.54 33.72
CA TRP A 3 -8.76 -3.12 33.99
C TRP A 3 -10.16 -2.74 33.54
N LYS A 4 -10.84 -1.88 34.30
CA LYS A 4 -12.22 -1.48 34.01
C LYS A 4 -12.26 -0.01 33.60
N ASP A 5 -12.68 0.23 32.36
CA ASP A 5 -13.09 1.55 31.88
C ASP A 5 -14.63 1.62 31.95
N LYS A 6 -15.32 1.98 30.86
CA LYS A 6 -16.76 1.74 30.70
C LYS A 6 -17.12 0.24 30.69
N ARG A 7 -16.21 -0.61 30.26
CA ARG A 7 -16.32 -2.09 30.21
C ARG A 7 -15.02 -2.70 30.70
N ASP A 8 -15.07 -3.99 31.04
CA ASP A 8 -13.88 -4.74 31.41
C ASP A 8 -12.96 -4.91 30.19
N VAL A 9 -11.69 -4.57 30.38
CA VAL A 9 -10.59 -4.74 29.41
C VAL A 9 -9.61 -5.74 29.98
N LEU A 10 -9.45 -6.86 29.28
CA LEU A 10 -8.50 -7.91 29.63
C LEU A 10 -7.26 -7.77 28.74
N MET A 11 -6.09 -7.68 29.36
CA MET A 11 -4.81 -7.50 28.65
C MET A 11 -3.79 -8.53 29.11
N LEU A 12 -3.00 -8.99 28.12
CA LEU A 12 -1.83 -9.84 28.29
C LEU A 12 -0.62 -9.12 27.72
N SER A 13 0.51 -9.23 28.41
CA SER A 13 1.78 -8.66 27.98
C SER A 13 2.93 -9.38 28.67
N THR A 14 4.02 -9.56 27.93
CA THR A 14 5.28 -10.14 28.42
C THR A 14 6.28 -9.09 28.91
N LYS A 15 6.03 -7.79 28.64
CA LYS A 15 6.97 -6.68 28.92
C LYS A 15 6.54 -5.78 30.07
N HIS A 16 5.26 -5.44 30.14
CA HIS A 16 4.73 -4.44 31.05
C HIS A 16 4.40 -5.06 32.42
N LYS A 17 4.72 -4.33 33.49
CA LYS A 17 4.22 -4.56 34.85
C LYS A 17 2.84 -3.92 35.04
N ASP A 18 2.18 -4.20 36.16
CA ASP A 18 0.86 -3.65 36.51
C ASP A 18 0.89 -2.18 36.99
N ASN A 19 1.68 -1.35 36.32
CA ASN A 19 1.86 0.06 36.68
C ASN A 19 0.77 0.94 36.05
N LEU A 20 0.20 1.84 36.85
CA LEU A 20 -0.69 2.91 36.41
C LEU A 20 0.12 4.18 36.11
N ILE A 21 -0.24 4.88 35.03
CA ILE A 21 0.30 6.18 34.67
C ILE A 21 -0.80 7.22 34.61
N GLU A 22 -0.48 8.44 35.05
CA GLU A 22 -1.36 9.60 34.89
C GLU A 22 -1.38 10.00 33.40
N THR A 23 -2.57 10.21 32.87
CA THR A 23 -2.81 10.70 31.51
C THR A 23 -3.92 11.73 31.53
N THR A 24 -3.86 12.68 30.61
CA THR A 24 -4.92 13.69 30.45
C THR A 24 -5.88 13.28 29.34
N ASN A 25 -7.18 13.38 29.58
CA ASN A 25 -8.20 13.17 28.55
C ASN A 25 -8.30 14.38 27.61
N LYS A 26 -9.00 14.22 26.48
CA LYS A 26 -9.38 15.32 25.56
C LYS A 26 -10.12 16.47 26.24
N ARG A 27 -10.73 16.24 27.41
CA ARG A 27 -11.43 17.24 28.24
C ARG A 27 -10.54 17.89 29.31
N GLY A 28 -9.23 17.66 29.29
CA GLY A 28 -8.29 18.21 30.28
C GLY A 28 -8.28 17.49 31.64
N GLN A 29 -9.10 16.45 31.82
CA GLN A 29 -9.17 15.71 33.08
C GLN A 29 -8.02 14.72 33.22
N LYS A 30 -7.37 14.73 34.39
CA LYS A 30 -6.34 13.75 34.79
C LYS A 30 -6.99 12.40 35.13
N LEU A 31 -6.44 11.34 34.57
CA LEU A 31 -6.93 9.96 34.67
C LEU A 31 -5.75 9.02 34.90
N PHE A 32 -5.96 7.93 35.62
CA PHE A 32 -4.96 6.87 35.75
C PHE A 32 -5.30 5.70 34.85
N LYS A 33 -4.39 5.34 33.95
CA LYS A 33 -4.56 4.20 33.04
C LYS A 33 -3.35 3.27 33.14
N PRO A 34 -3.54 1.95 32.98
CA PRO A 34 -2.40 1.04 32.92
C PRO A 34 -1.49 1.40 31.75
N LYS A 35 -0.18 1.43 32.02
CA LYS A 35 0.83 1.75 31.01
C LYS A 35 0.71 0.86 29.77
N MET A 36 0.47 -0.44 30.00
CA MET A 36 0.24 -1.44 28.94
C MET A 36 -0.86 -1.05 27.96
N ILE A 37 -1.96 -0.46 28.45
CA ILE A 37 -3.10 -0.06 27.60
C ILE A 37 -2.74 1.15 26.75
N MET A 38 -2.00 2.10 27.34
CA MET A 38 -1.53 3.28 26.61
C MET A 38 -0.56 2.91 25.50
N ASP A 39 0.43 2.06 25.81
CA ASP A 39 1.42 1.59 24.84
C ASP A 39 0.76 0.77 23.73
N TYR A 40 -0.19 -0.12 24.07
CA TYR A 40 -0.98 -0.86 23.09
C TYR A 40 -1.76 0.05 22.16
N ASN A 41 -2.51 1.03 22.70
CA ASN A 41 -3.31 1.94 21.87
C ASN A 41 -2.44 2.80 20.96
N LYS A 42 -1.28 3.24 21.44
CA LYS A 42 -0.29 3.98 20.63
C LYS A 42 0.22 3.13 19.48
N ALA A 43 0.55 1.86 19.72
CA ALA A 43 1.05 0.96 18.70
C ALA A 43 -0.04 0.54 17.70
N LYS A 44 -1.25 0.24 18.18
CA LYS A 44 -2.38 -0.18 17.35
C LYS A 44 -2.77 0.88 16.31
N GLY A 45 -2.72 2.15 16.69
CA GLY A 45 -3.14 3.25 15.81
C GLY A 45 -2.34 3.36 14.51
N PHE A 46 -1.10 2.83 14.45
CA PHE A 46 -0.31 2.89 13.22
C PHE A 46 -0.90 2.05 12.09
N VAL A 47 -1.54 0.92 12.41
CA VAL A 47 -2.22 0.08 11.41
C VAL A 47 -3.41 0.83 10.83
N ASP A 48 -4.26 1.41 11.69
CA ASP A 48 -5.42 2.19 11.28
C ASP A 48 -5.01 3.39 10.41
N ILE A 49 -3.91 4.08 10.75
CA ILE A 49 -3.38 5.20 9.95
C ILE A 49 -2.89 4.74 8.59
N SER A 50 -2.22 3.59 8.52
CA SER A 50 -1.76 3.01 7.25
C SER A 50 -2.94 2.66 6.36
N ASP A 51 -3.95 1.97 6.90
CA ASP A 51 -5.15 1.59 6.18
C ASP A 51 -5.94 2.81 5.69
N LEU A 52 -6.05 3.83 6.55
CA LEU A 52 -6.67 5.11 6.20
C LEU A 52 -5.95 5.76 5.01
N ARG A 53 -4.62 5.89 5.06
CA ARG A 53 -3.82 6.47 3.96
C ARG A 53 -3.96 5.68 2.66
N SER A 54 -4.03 4.35 2.74
CA SER A 54 -4.26 3.50 1.57
C SER A 54 -5.65 3.71 0.96
N SER A 55 -6.66 3.84 1.81
CA SER A 55 -8.06 3.99 1.39
C SER A 55 -8.32 5.28 0.61
N TYR A 56 -7.69 6.39 1.02
CA TYR A 56 -7.85 7.69 0.35
C TYR A 56 -7.29 7.72 -1.07
N HIS A 57 -6.35 6.83 -1.39
CA HIS A 57 -5.68 6.82 -2.69
C HIS A 57 -5.71 5.45 -3.37
N SER A 58 -6.81 4.70 -3.19
CA SER A 58 -6.91 3.33 -3.70
C SER A 58 -6.82 3.24 -5.25
N PRO A 59 -5.86 2.48 -5.80
CA PRO A 59 -5.74 2.20 -7.23
C PRO A 59 -6.72 1.12 -7.69
N LEU A 60 -7.45 0.48 -6.76
CA LEU A 60 -8.23 -0.70 -7.04
C LEU A 60 -9.41 -0.39 -7.97
N ARG A 61 -9.67 -1.32 -8.90
CA ARG A 61 -10.80 -1.30 -9.82
C ARG A 61 -11.48 -2.66 -9.81
N ARG A 62 -12.75 -2.71 -10.27
CA ARG A 62 -13.48 -3.97 -10.40
C ARG A 62 -12.72 -4.89 -11.36
N SER A 63 -12.37 -6.08 -10.90
CA SER A 63 -11.61 -7.10 -11.64
C SER A 63 -12.13 -8.48 -11.27
N LEU A 64 -12.21 -9.37 -12.27
CA LEU A 64 -12.57 -10.78 -12.06
C LEU A 64 -11.46 -11.58 -11.36
N LYS A 65 -10.20 -11.14 -11.51
CA LYS A 65 -9.03 -11.82 -10.96
C LYS A 65 -8.58 -11.14 -9.67
N TRP A 66 -8.65 -11.86 -8.55
CA TRP A 66 -8.38 -11.34 -7.20
C TRP A 66 -6.92 -10.90 -7.02
N TYR A 67 -5.97 -11.66 -7.57
CA TYR A 67 -4.53 -11.38 -7.41
C TYR A 67 -4.12 -10.03 -8.01
N ARG A 68 -4.85 -9.53 -9.03
CA ARG A 68 -4.60 -8.20 -9.61
C ARG A 68 -4.86 -7.10 -8.59
N LYS A 69 -5.85 -7.27 -7.71
CA LYS A 69 -6.13 -6.29 -6.64
C LYS A 69 -4.96 -6.25 -5.67
N VAL A 70 -4.47 -7.41 -5.24
CA VAL A 70 -3.31 -7.50 -4.35
C VAL A 70 -2.08 -6.86 -4.98
N ALA A 71 -1.78 -7.18 -6.24
CA ALA A 71 -0.65 -6.60 -6.95
C ALA A 71 -0.74 -5.07 -7.04
N PHE A 72 -1.90 -4.51 -7.42
CA PHE A 72 -2.06 -3.06 -7.51
C PHE A 72 -1.98 -2.36 -6.15
N GLU A 73 -2.53 -2.95 -5.09
CA GLU A 73 -2.43 -2.37 -3.75
C GLU A 73 -0.97 -2.33 -3.27
N ILE A 74 -0.24 -3.43 -3.43
CA ILE A 74 1.18 -3.49 -3.04
C ILE A 74 2.03 -2.51 -3.86
N LEU A 75 1.84 -2.48 -5.19
CA LEU A 75 2.69 -1.72 -6.11
C LEU A 75 2.37 -0.23 -6.21
N LEU A 76 1.11 0.16 -6.02
CA LEU A 76 0.66 1.54 -6.25
C LEU A 76 0.22 2.25 -4.96
N ASN A 77 0.10 1.53 -3.84
CA ASN A 77 -0.13 2.14 -2.53
C ASN A 77 1.03 1.86 -1.58
N THR A 78 1.25 0.60 -1.20
CA THR A 78 2.19 0.25 -0.13
C THR A 78 3.63 0.66 -0.48
N SER A 79 4.12 0.28 -1.67
CA SER A 79 5.47 0.63 -2.12
C SER A 79 5.67 2.14 -2.23
N LEU A 80 4.66 2.88 -2.70
CA LEU A 80 4.70 4.32 -2.88
C LEU A 80 4.76 5.06 -1.54
N LEU A 81 3.97 4.63 -0.56
CA LEU A 81 4.02 5.21 0.79
C LEU A 81 5.35 4.91 1.49
N ASN A 82 5.90 3.71 1.28
CA ASN A 82 7.22 3.36 1.80
C ASN A 82 8.33 4.20 1.14
N ALA A 83 8.27 4.37 -0.19
CA ALA A 83 9.21 5.20 -0.93
C ALA A 83 9.13 6.68 -0.52
N LEU A 84 7.93 7.22 -0.32
CA LEU A 84 7.74 8.57 0.21
C LEU A 84 8.34 8.72 1.61
N THR A 85 8.09 7.73 2.48
CA THR A 85 8.66 7.73 3.84
C THR A 85 10.18 7.76 3.76
N LEU A 86 10.77 6.91 2.92
CA LEU A 86 12.22 6.88 2.70
C LEU A 86 12.73 8.23 2.16
N PHE A 87 12.09 8.79 1.13
CA PHE A 87 12.43 10.09 0.57
C PHE A 87 12.45 11.20 1.63
N ASN A 88 11.38 11.30 2.43
CA ASN A 88 11.27 12.27 3.50
C ASN A 88 12.36 12.08 4.57
N THR A 89 12.71 10.83 4.90
CA THR A 89 13.76 10.53 5.90
C THR A 89 15.17 10.83 5.42
N VAL A 90 15.47 10.57 4.15
CA VAL A 90 16.83 10.72 3.59
C VAL A 90 17.10 12.17 3.20
N THR A 91 16.12 12.85 2.59
CA THR A 91 16.31 14.23 2.10
C THR A 91 15.99 15.29 3.15
N GLY A 92 15.24 14.94 4.19
CA GLY A 92 14.71 15.90 5.17
C GLY A 92 13.58 16.79 4.63
N ASN A 93 13.29 16.72 3.33
CA ASN A 93 12.23 17.48 2.69
C ASN A 93 10.90 16.74 2.84
N LYS A 94 9.91 17.39 3.44
CA LYS A 94 8.57 16.81 3.60
C LYS A 94 7.76 17.06 2.34
N MET A 95 7.52 16.01 1.57
CA MET A 95 6.64 16.05 0.41
C MET A 95 5.27 15.45 0.73
N GLY A 96 4.21 16.03 0.16
CA GLY A 96 2.85 15.48 0.24
C GLY A 96 2.70 14.21 -0.59
N VAL A 97 1.78 13.31 -0.20
CA VAL A 97 1.53 12.06 -0.94
C VAL A 97 1.07 12.31 -2.38
N VAL A 98 0.26 13.35 -2.60
CA VAL A 98 -0.26 13.70 -3.92
C VAL A 98 0.87 14.18 -4.83
N GLU A 99 1.62 15.18 -4.37
CA GLU A 99 2.76 15.74 -5.10
C GLU A 99 3.81 14.65 -5.43
N PHE A 100 4.11 13.76 -4.48
CA PHE A 100 5.02 12.65 -4.70
C PHE A 100 4.53 11.70 -5.80
N ARG A 101 3.23 11.39 -5.83
CA ARG A 101 2.62 10.56 -6.87
C ARG A 101 2.65 11.26 -8.23
N GLU A 102 2.34 12.55 -8.28
CA GLU A 102 2.39 13.33 -9.51
C GLU A 102 3.79 13.34 -10.11
N ASN A 103 4.82 13.59 -9.29
CA ASN A 103 6.22 13.54 -9.74
C ASN A 103 6.60 12.18 -10.33
N ILE A 104 6.17 11.09 -9.70
CA ILE A 104 6.43 9.74 -10.22
C ILE A 104 5.69 9.51 -11.53
N ILE A 105 4.43 9.93 -11.64
CA ILE A 105 3.64 9.81 -12.86
C ILE A 105 4.31 10.57 -14.01
N GLN A 106 4.77 11.81 -13.78
CA GLN A 106 5.47 12.60 -14.80
C GLN A 106 6.71 11.89 -15.33
N VAL A 107 7.56 11.36 -14.43
CA VAL A 107 8.76 10.62 -14.84
C VAL A 107 8.42 9.35 -15.63
N LEU A 108 7.38 8.61 -15.22
CA LEU A 108 6.95 7.39 -15.91
C LEU A 108 6.39 7.70 -17.31
N LEU A 109 5.62 8.78 -17.46
CA LEU A 109 5.09 9.24 -18.74
C LEU A 109 6.21 9.71 -19.68
N MET A 110 7.18 10.47 -19.16
CA MET A 110 8.33 10.91 -19.96
C MET A 110 9.18 9.75 -20.46
N LYS A 111 9.40 8.72 -19.62
CA LYS A 111 10.12 7.50 -20.03
C LYS A 111 9.35 6.66 -21.06
N ALA A 112 8.02 6.65 -21.00
CA ALA A 112 7.19 5.94 -21.98
C ALA A 112 7.25 6.59 -23.39
N ASN A 113 7.57 7.88 -23.46
CA ASN A 113 7.74 8.63 -24.70
C ASN A 113 9.14 8.51 -25.30
N ILE A 114 10.05 7.75 -24.70
CA ILE A 114 11.26 7.30 -25.40
C ILE A 114 10.77 6.39 -26.52
N PRO A 115 11.06 6.67 -27.80
CA PRO A 115 10.63 5.79 -28.88
C PRO A 115 11.15 4.41 -28.54
N MET A 116 10.24 3.46 -28.29
CA MET A 116 10.59 2.06 -28.21
C MET A 116 11.40 1.81 -29.48
N ILE A 117 12.69 1.47 -29.34
CA ILE A 117 13.50 1.04 -30.48
C ILE A 117 12.61 0.04 -31.20
N PRO A 118 12.24 0.28 -32.47
CA PRO A 118 11.37 -0.62 -33.17
C PRO A 118 12.03 -1.98 -33.06
N LYS A 119 11.35 -2.94 -32.39
CA LYS A 119 11.77 -4.33 -32.42
C LYS A 119 12.05 -4.62 -33.89
N SER A 120 13.26 -5.09 -34.21
CA SER A 120 13.67 -5.33 -35.59
C SER A 120 12.50 -5.96 -36.34
N THR A 121 12.03 -5.30 -37.38
CA THR A 121 11.02 -5.75 -38.33
C THR A 121 11.56 -6.93 -39.15
N GLY A 122 11.99 -7.99 -38.45
CA GLY A 122 12.40 -9.28 -38.99
C GLY A 122 11.46 -10.41 -38.56
N GLY A 123 10.39 -10.10 -37.82
CA GLY A 123 9.27 -11.01 -37.64
C GLY A 123 8.32 -10.87 -38.81
N GLU A 124 8.13 -11.95 -39.58
CA GLU A 124 7.18 -11.99 -40.69
C GLU A 124 5.81 -11.44 -40.25
N ILE A 125 5.28 -10.49 -41.02
CA ILE A 125 3.95 -9.94 -40.76
C ILE A 125 2.94 -11.06 -41.04
N HIS A 126 2.39 -11.68 -40.00
CA HIS A 126 1.36 -12.69 -40.15
C HIS A 126 0.11 -12.05 -40.78
N LYS A 127 -0.18 -12.39 -42.04
CA LYS A 127 -1.43 -12.01 -42.70
C LYS A 127 -2.58 -12.86 -42.14
N ILE A 128 -3.64 -12.19 -41.70
CA ILE A 128 -4.87 -12.88 -41.28
C ILE A 128 -5.54 -13.44 -42.54
N VAL A 129 -5.73 -14.75 -42.58
CA VAL A 129 -6.44 -15.46 -43.64
C VAL A 129 -7.63 -16.19 -43.03
N ASN A 130 -8.78 -16.17 -43.71
CA ASN A 130 -9.94 -16.94 -43.29
C ASN A 130 -9.60 -18.44 -43.35
N SER A 131 -9.58 -19.08 -42.19
CA SER A 131 -9.25 -20.50 -42.02
C SER A 131 -10.31 -21.19 -41.19
N LYS A 132 -10.55 -22.48 -41.46
CA LYS A 132 -11.39 -23.36 -40.63
C LYS A 132 -10.75 -23.69 -39.28
N ARG A 133 -9.48 -23.29 -39.05
CA ARG A 133 -8.72 -23.51 -37.81
C ARG A 133 -8.54 -22.18 -37.08
N GLY A 134 -8.72 -22.18 -35.76
CA GLY A 134 -8.67 -20.97 -34.93
C GLY A 134 -7.28 -20.36 -34.68
N ARG A 135 -6.20 -20.93 -35.24
CA ARG A 135 -4.81 -20.45 -35.09
C ARG A 135 -4.00 -20.70 -36.36
N CYS A 136 -2.93 -19.92 -36.57
CA CYS A 136 -1.99 -20.13 -37.68
C CYS A 136 -1.11 -21.38 -37.43
N SER A 137 -0.51 -21.91 -38.50
CA SER A 137 0.30 -23.14 -38.47
C SER A 137 1.49 -23.05 -37.53
N ASN A 138 2.27 -21.95 -37.57
CA ASN A 138 3.46 -21.80 -36.72
C ASN A 138 3.12 -21.78 -35.22
N CYS A 139 2.08 -21.05 -34.80
CA CYS A 139 1.66 -21.01 -33.39
C CYS A 139 1.04 -22.33 -32.89
N TYR A 140 0.83 -23.31 -33.77
CA TYR A 140 0.39 -24.66 -33.40
C TYR A 140 1.58 -25.59 -33.11
N PHE A 141 2.74 -25.34 -33.72
CA PHE A 141 3.96 -26.14 -33.55
C PHE A 141 4.87 -25.64 -32.42
N GLU A 142 4.65 -24.43 -31.89
CA GLU A 142 5.38 -23.88 -30.74
C GLU A 142 4.80 -24.28 -29.36
N MET A 143 4.02 -25.37 -29.28
CA MET A 143 3.69 -26.06 -28.02
C MET A 143 4.67 -27.21 -27.78
#